data_AF-A0A948CR36-F1
#
_entry.id   AF-A0A948CR36-F1
#
_cell.length_a   1.000
_cell.length_b   1.000
_cell.length_c   1.000
_cell.angle_alpha   90.00
_cell.angle_beta   90.00
_cell.angle_gamma   90.00
#
_symmetry.space_group_name_H-M   'P 1'
#
loop_
_entity.id
_entity.type
_entity.pdbx_description
1 polymer ?
#
loop_
_entity_poly.entity_id
_entity_poly.type
_entity_poly.pdbx_seq_one_letter_code
_entity_poly.pdbx_strand_id
1 'polypeptide(L)'
;MYTEICKKLGIEYPIFAFTHCRDVVVAVSKAGGIGVLGAVGFSPEELKAELDWIDERIGDLPYGVDIVIPQKYEGMGDMSPEDLEKELWKMVPQGHIDFAQKLLADAGVPEWPDGTTNMGLLGWTEATATPLLMEALTRPKCKLIANALGAHGTDNCRDCSAVGQSG
;
A
#
# COMPACT_ATOMS: atom_id res chain seq x y z
N MET A 1 6.43 17.66 -21.51
CA MET A 1 7.46 16.63 -21.82
C MET A 1 6.70 15.32 -22.03
N TYR A 2 6.75 14.73 -23.22
CA TYR A 2 6.09 13.47 -23.55
C TYR A 2 7.15 12.40 -23.79
N THR A 3 7.01 11.21 -23.21
CA THR A 3 8.08 10.18 -23.17
C THR A 3 7.54 8.79 -23.53
N GLU A 4 8.43 7.80 -23.65
CA GLU A 4 8.00 6.42 -23.96
C GLU A 4 7.07 5.83 -22.89
N ILE A 5 7.22 6.20 -21.60
CA ILE A 5 6.31 5.72 -20.56
C ILE A 5 4.90 6.31 -20.74
N CYS A 6 4.80 7.53 -21.27
CA CYS A 6 3.52 8.15 -21.60
C CYS A 6 2.74 7.34 -22.65
N LYS A 7 3.44 6.87 -23.69
CA LYS A 7 2.86 5.99 -24.73
C LYS A 7 2.41 4.65 -24.17
N LYS A 8 3.25 4.02 -23.34
CA LYS A 8 2.96 2.69 -22.77
C LYS A 8 1.76 2.70 -21.84
N LEU A 9 1.59 3.77 -21.05
CA LEU A 9 0.53 3.87 -20.05
C LEU A 9 -0.70 4.64 -20.53
N GLY A 10 -0.64 5.29 -21.70
CA GLY A 10 -1.75 6.08 -22.23
C GLY A 10 -2.00 7.40 -21.48
N ILE A 11 -0.92 8.09 -21.09
CA ILE A 11 -0.97 9.34 -20.31
C ILE A 11 -0.27 10.49 -21.05
N GLU A 12 -0.59 11.74 -20.68
CA GLU A 12 -0.05 12.95 -21.33
C GLU A 12 1.28 13.41 -20.70
N TYR A 13 1.39 13.28 -19.39
CA TYR A 13 2.54 13.73 -18.61
C TYR A 13 3.13 12.56 -17.82
N PRO A 14 4.47 12.41 -17.74
CA PRO A 14 5.12 11.40 -16.90
C PRO A 14 5.10 11.82 -15.43
N ILE A 15 3.91 12.12 -14.90
CA ILE A 15 3.68 12.58 -13.54
C ILE A 15 2.87 11.50 -12.81
N PHE A 16 3.43 11.00 -11.73
CA PHE A 16 2.83 10.00 -10.85
C PHE A 16 2.65 10.65 -9.48
N ALA A 17 1.41 10.81 -9.04
CA ALA A 17 1.09 11.54 -7.81
C ALA A 17 0.57 10.57 -6.75
N PHE A 18 1.43 10.30 -5.75
CA PHE A 18 1.04 9.55 -4.56
C PHE A 18 0.07 10.35 -3.69
N THR A 19 -1.00 9.70 -3.22
CA THR A 19 -2.02 10.31 -2.36
C THR A 19 -2.81 9.24 -1.59
N HIS A 20 -3.35 9.61 -0.43
CA HIS A 20 -4.34 8.81 0.31
C HIS A 20 -5.79 9.22 0.00
N CYS A 21 -5.99 10.17 -0.92
CA CYS A 21 -7.31 10.68 -1.27
C CYS A 21 -7.70 10.24 -2.69
N ARG A 22 -8.74 9.41 -2.79
CA ARG A 22 -9.32 8.93 -4.06
C ARG A 22 -9.73 10.05 -5.02
N ASP A 23 -10.20 11.19 -4.52
CA ASP A 23 -10.54 12.35 -5.35
C ASP A 23 -9.32 12.92 -6.07
N VAL A 24 -8.18 12.97 -5.38
CA VAL A 24 -6.91 13.42 -5.96
C VAL A 24 -6.41 12.41 -7.00
N VAL A 25 -6.62 11.11 -6.79
CA VAL A 25 -6.29 10.08 -7.79
C VAL A 25 -7.01 10.37 -9.10
N VAL A 26 -8.33 10.55 -9.04
CA VAL A 26 -9.16 10.84 -10.22
C VAL A 26 -8.78 12.18 -10.86
N ALA A 27 -8.53 13.22 -10.06
CA ALA A 27 -8.17 14.54 -10.57
C ALA A 27 -6.83 14.52 -11.32
N VAL A 28 -5.82 13.83 -10.80
CA VAL A 28 -4.50 13.71 -11.44
C VAL A 28 -4.60 12.92 -12.75
N SER A 29 -5.32 11.79 -12.74
CA SER A 29 -5.50 11.00 -13.97
C SER A 29 -6.25 11.80 -15.04
N LYS A 30 -7.28 12.57 -14.68
CA LYS A 30 -7.99 13.48 -15.60
C LYS A 30 -7.13 14.64 -16.11
N ALA A 31 -6.13 15.06 -15.35
CA ALA A 31 -5.16 16.07 -15.77
C ALA A 31 -4.04 15.50 -16.67
N GLY A 32 -4.10 14.20 -17.02
CA GLY A 32 -3.16 13.57 -17.93
C GLY A 32 -1.95 12.91 -17.26
N GLY A 33 -1.94 12.79 -15.93
CA GLY A 33 -0.95 12.01 -15.17
C GLY A 33 -1.49 10.65 -14.71
N ILE A 34 -0.88 10.07 -13.67
CA ILE A 34 -1.38 8.90 -12.95
C ILE A 34 -1.51 9.26 -11.47
N GLY A 35 -2.72 9.23 -10.95
CA GLY A 35 -2.94 9.19 -9.51
C GLY A 35 -2.58 7.81 -8.94
N VAL A 36 -1.86 7.78 -7.82
CA VAL A 36 -1.44 6.54 -7.14
C VAL A 36 -2.00 6.52 -5.73
N LEU A 37 -2.92 5.61 -5.45
CA LEU A 37 -3.58 5.48 -4.14
C LEU A 37 -2.68 4.69 -3.17
N GLY A 38 -2.32 5.30 -2.04
CA GLY A 38 -1.64 4.59 -0.95
C GLY A 38 -2.60 3.67 -0.19
N ALA A 39 -2.41 2.35 -0.33
CA ALA A 39 -3.29 1.32 0.25
C ALA A 39 -2.78 0.74 1.58
N VAL A 40 -1.67 1.27 2.12
CA VAL A 40 -1.12 0.82 3.40
C VAL A 40 -2.16 1.02 4.51
N GLY A 41 -2.49 -0.07 5.21
CA GLY A 41 -3.44 -0.06 6.31
C GLY A 41 -4.90 -0.31 5.92
N PHE A 42 -5.21 -0.46 4.63
CA PHE A 42 -6.54 -0.88 4.19
C PHE A 42 -6.77 -2.37 4.42
N SER A 43 -8.01 -2.73 4.74
CA SER A 43 -8.53 -4.07 4.51
C SER A 43 -8.77 -4.31 3.00
N PRO A 44 -8.88 -5.57 2.54
CA PRO A 44 -9.26 -5.87 1.15
C PRO A 44 -10.61 -5.24 0.76
N GLU A 45 -11.59 -5.24 1.67
CA GLU A 45 -12.91 -4.66 1.46
C GLU A 45 -12.86 -3.13 1.37
N GLU A 46 -12.03 -2.49 2.20
CA GLU A 46 -11.80 -1.04 2.16
C GLU A 46 -11.13 -0.65 0.84
N LEU A 47 -10.06 -1.35 0.44
CA LEU A 47 -9.42 -1.10 -0.85
C LEU A 47 -10.41 -1.30 -2.00
N LYS A 48 -11.19 -2.39 -1.98
CA LYS A 48 -12.21 -2.64 -3.00
C LYS A 48 -13.19 -1.47 -3.12
N ALA A 49 -13.68 -0.95 -2.00
CA ALA A 49 -14.62 0.18 -1.99
C ALA A 49 -14.00 1.46 -2.58
N GLU A 50 -12.72 1.72 -2.26
CA GLU A 50 -11.98 2.85 -2.81
C GLU A 50 -11.74 2.70 -4.33
N LEU A 51 -11.37 1.49 -4.78
CA LEU A 51 -11.16 1.21 -6.20
C LEU A 51 -12.47 1.25 -7.01
N ASP A 52 -13.57 0.72 -6.48
CA ASP A 52 -14.90 0.84 -7.08
C ASP A 52 -15.27 2.32 -7.28
N TRP A 53 -15.04 3.15 -6.25
CA TRP A 53 -15.34 4.58 -6.33
C TRP A 53 -14.52 5.31 -7.39
N ILE A 54 -13.23 4.95 -7.53
CA ILE A 54 -12.32 5.50 -8.55
C ILE A 54 -12.78 5.06 -9.94
N ASP A 55 -13.04 3.76 -10.12
CA ASP A 55 -13.42 3.17 -11.41
C ASP A 55 -14.68 3.80 -11.99
N GLU A 56 -15.66 4.16 -11.14
CA GLU A 56 -16.90 4.86 -11.51
C GLU A 56 -16.67 6.30 -12.02
N ARG A 57 -15.58 6.97 -11.59
CA ARG A 57 -15.39 8.42 -11.78
C ARG A 57 -14.23 8.79 -12.70
N ILE A 58 -13.31 7.86 -12.91
CA ILE A 58 -12.07 8.10 -13.67
C ILE A 58 -12.27 8.00 -15.19
N GLY A 59 -13.38 7.43 -15.66
CA GLY A 59 -13.58 7.15 -17.09
C GLY A 59 -12.66 6.01 -17.54
N ASP A 60 -12.06 6.12 -18.72
CA ASP A 60 -11.13 5.10 -19.26
C ASP A 60 -9.65 5.39 -18.93
N LEU A 61 -9.40 6.34 -18.02
CA LEU A 61 -8.05 6.78 -17.68
C LEU A 61 -7.38 5.85 -16.67
N PRO A 62 -6.05 5.67 -16.73
CA PRO A 62 -5.32 4.78 -15.83
C PRO A 62 -5.11 5.41 -14.45
N TYR A 63 -4.96 4.55 -13.44
CA TYR A 63 -4.46 4.93 -12.12
C TYR A 63 -3.48 3.85 -11.60
N GLY A 64 -2.87 4.11 -10.44
CA GLY A 64 -2.04 3.14 -9.76
C GLY A 64 -2.43 2.96 -8.29
N VAL A 65 -1.87 1.92 -7.68
CA VAL A 65 -1.99 1.63 -6.25
C VAL A 65 -0.59 1.43 -5.68
N ASP A 66 -0.31 2.04 -4.54
CA ASP A 66 0.92 1.83 -3.77
C ASP A 66 0.64 0.87 -2.62
N ILE A 67 1.33 -0.28 -2.65
CA ILE A 67 1.18 -1.37 -1.68
C ILE A 67 2.57 -1.69 -1.15
N VAL A 68 2.69 -1.79 0.18
CA VAL A 68 3.94 -2.19 0.81
C VAL A 68 4.02 -3.71 0.82
N ILE A 69 4.82 -4.27 -0.08
CA ILE A 69 5.07 -5.70 -0.15
C ILE A 69 6.52 -5.96 0.33
N PRO A 70 6.72 -6.73 1.41
CA PRO A 70 8.05 -6.96 1.99
C PRO A 70 8.98 -7.78 1.08
N GLN A 71 10.28 -7.53 1.18
CA GLN A 71 11.34 -8.22 0.39
C GLN A 71 11.68 -9.61 0.92
N LYS A 72 11.67 -9.76 2.25
CA LYS A 72 11.97 -10.98 2.96
C LYS A 72 10.98 -11.11 4.09
N TYR A 73 10.34 -12.27 4.15
CA TYR A 73 9.51 -12.64 5.26
C TYR A 73 10.31 -13.58 6.16
N GLU A 74 10.81 -13.06 7.28
CA GLU A 74 11.24 -13.90 8.39
C GLU A 74 9.99 -14.24 9.21
N GLY A 75 9.59 -15.51 9.22
CA GLY A 75 8.37 -15.96 9.90
C GLY A 75 7.45 -16.85 9.07
N MET A 76 7.99 -17.65 8.14
CA MET A 76 7.30 -18.75 7.45
C MET A 76 6.77 -19.78 8.47
N GLY A 77 5.68 -19.43 9.13
CA GLY A 77 4.88 -20.29 9.99
C GLY A 77 3.42 -19.88 9.85
N ASP A 78 2.52 -20.84 10.09
CA ASP A 78 1.06 -20.67 10.07
C ASP A 78 0.55 -19.77 11.22
N MET A 79 1.21 -18.64 11.48
CA MET A 79 0.83 -17.71 12.53
C MET A 79 -0.14 -16.67 11.99
N SER A 80 -1.17 -16.38 12.78
CA SER A 80 -2.10 -15.30 12.47
C SER A 80 -1.37 -13.94 12.52
N PRO A 81 -1.85 -12.91 11.79
CA PRO A 81 -1.31 -11.55 11.88
C PRO A 81 -1.21 -11.05 13.33
N GLU A 82 -2.21 -11.36 14.16
CA GLU A 82 -2.28 -10.96 15.56
C GLU A 82 -1.19 -11.63 16.43
N ASP A 83 -0.86 -12.89 16.14
CA ASP A 83 0.19 -13.61 16.86
C ASP A 83 1.59 -13.13 16.44
N LEU A 84 1.76 -12.83 15.15
CA LEU A 84 3.00 -12.23 14.65
C LEU A 84 3.26 -10.87 15.31
N GLU A 85 2.24 -10.01 15.42
CA GLU A 85 2.35 -8.72 16.08
C GLU A 85 2.82 -8.86 17.54
N LYS A 86 2.26 -9.81 18.30
CA LYS A 86 2.68 -10.08 19.67
C LYS A 86 4.14 -10.52 19.76
N GLU A 87 4.60 -11.36 18.84
CA GLU A 87 6.01 -11.78 18.80
C GLU A 87 6.95 -10.62 18.41
N LEU A 88 6.56 -9.78 17.46
CA LEU A 88 7.31 -8.58 17.08
C LEU A 88 7.47 -7.63 18.28
N TRP A 89 6.40 -7.42 19.06
CA TRP A 89 6.45 -6.59 20.26
C TRP A 89 7.41 -7.15 21.32
N LYS A 90 7.51 -8.46 21.47
CA LYS A 90 8.48 -9.08 22.41
C LYS A 90 9.94 -8.85 22.02
N MET A 91 10.22 -8.56 20.75
CA MET A 91 11.58 -8.28 20.28
C MET A 91 12.03 -6.85 20.57
N VAL A 92 11.12 -5.94 20.94
CA VAL A 92 11.46 -4.57 21.33
C VAL A 92 12.03 -4.58 22.75
N PRO A 93 13.30 -4.20 22.97
CA PRO A 93 13.87 -4.20 24.31
C PRO A 93 13.17 -3.17 25.21
N GLN A 94 12.90 -3.54 26.47
CA GLN A 94 12.16 -2.70 27.42
C GLN A 94 12.72 -1.27 27.53
N GLY A 95 14.05 -1.10 27.51
CA GLY A 95 14.67 0.22 27.59
C GLY A 95 14.28 1.17 26.44
N HIS A 96 13.91 0.67 25.26
CA HIS A 96 13.42 1.51 24.16
C HIS A 96 11.99 1.98 24.42
N ILE A 97 11.15 1.11 24.99
CA ILE A 97 9.78 1.42 25.40
C ILE A 97 9.80 2.50 26.49
N ASP A 98 10.61 2.28 27.53
CA ASP A 98 10.74 3.21 28.66
C ASP A 98 11.26 4.58 28.19
N PHE A 99 12.24 4.60 27.28
CA PHE A 99 12.75 5.83 26.69
C PHE A 99 11.67 6.60 25.92
N ALA A 100 10.89 5.91 25.08
CA ALA A 100 9.81 6.54 24.30
C ALA A 100 8.71 7.10 25.22
N GLN A 101 8.29 6.32 26.23
CA GLN A 101 7.31 6.77 27.22
C GLN A 101 7.80 7.99 28.00
N LYS A 102 9.06 7.97 28.45
CA LYS A 102 9.67 9.11 29.13
C LYS A 102 9.71 10.35 28.23
N LEU A 103 10.08 10.21 26.97
CA LEU A 103 10.13 11.32 26.02
C LEU A 103 8.75 11.97 25.83
N LEU A 104 7.69 11.15 25.71
CA LEU A 104 6.32 11.64 25.58
C LEU A 104 5.84 12.35 26.86
N ALA A 105 6.13 11.77 28.03
CA ALA A 105 5.78 12.35 29.32
C ALA A 105 6.51 13.69 29.56
N ASP A 106 7.81 13.75 29.28
CA ASP A 106 8.61 14.97 29.41
C ASP A 106 8.10 16.09 28.47
N ALA A 107 7.52 15.72 27.32
CA ALA A 107 6.89 16.63 26.37
C ALA A 107 5.43 17.01 26.74
N GLY A 108 4.88 16.46 27.83
CA GLY A 108 3.50 16.69 28.25
C GLY A 108 2.46 16.08 27.32
N VAL A 109 2.84 15.08 26.52
CA VAL A 109 1.92 14.34 25.66
C VAL A 109 1.08 13.41 26.55
N PRO A 110 -0.26 13.51 26.53
CA PRO A 110 -1.11 12.63 27.33
C PRO A 110 -0.97 11.17 26.89
N GLU A 111 -1.20 10.26 27.83
CA GLU A 111 -1.23 8.83 27.52
C GLU A 111 -2.30 8.51 26.48
N TRP A 112 -2.03 7.47 25.69
CA TRP A 112 -2.93 7.06 24.63
C TRP A 112 -4.28 6.58 25.23
N PRO A 113 -5.43 7.11 24.78
CA PRO A 113 -6.69 7.03 25.55
C PRO A 113 -7.24 5.61 25.77
N ASP A 114 -6.96 4.69 24.85
CA ASP A 114 -7.53 3.34 24.79
C ASP A 114 -6.48 2.24 24.90
N GLY A 115 -5.21 2.60 25.10
CA GLY A 115 -4.11 1.64 25.22
C GLY A 115 -3.90 0.78 23.97
N THR A 116 -4.49 1.14 22.83
CA THR A 116 -4.28 0.39 21.59
C THR A 116 -2.82 0.50 21.17
N THR A 117 -2.11 -0.61 21.19
CA THR A 117 -0.72 -0.73 20.71
C THR A 117 -0.64 -1.01 19.22
N ASN A 118 -1.79 -1.13 18.54
CA ASN A 118 -1.88 -1.43 17.12
C ASN A 118 -1.42 -0.22 16.31
N MET A 119 -0.12 0.02 16.30
CA MET A 119 0.51 0.62 15.14
C MET A 119 0.22 -0.34 13.99
N GLY A 120 -0.35 0.16 12.88
CA GLY A 120 -0.66 -0.60 11.68
C GLY A 120 0.56 -1.21 10.95
N LEU A 121 1.57 -1.67 11.71
CA LEU A 121 2.74 -2.44 11.31
C LEU A 121 2.36 -3.66 10.46
N LEU A 122 1.14 -4.16 10.65
CA LEU A 122 0.56 -5.22 9.84
C LEU A 122 0.45 -4.86 8.36
N GLY A 123 0.44 -3.59 7.96
CA GLY A 123 0.43 -3.20 6.55
C GLY A 123 1.68 -3.60 5.76
N TRP A 124 2.71 -4.17 6.41
CA TRP A 124 4.00 -4.51 5.80
C TRP A 124 4.27 -6.02 5.72
N THR A 125 3.26 -6.86 5.98
CA THR A 125 3.40 -8.32 5.88
C THR A 125 2.92 -8.83 4.52
N GLU A 126 3.42 -9.97 4.06
CA GLU A 126 2.91 -10.60 2.84
C GLU A 126 1.42 -10.99 2.99
N ALA A 127 1.03 -11.47 4.17
CA ALA A 127 -0.35 -11.89 4.46
C ALA A 127 -1.37 -10.75 4.30
N THR A 128 -0.97 -9.51 4.56
CA THR A 128 -1.82 -8.33 4.39
C THR A 128 -1.65 -7.67 3.02
N ALA A 129 -0.44 -7.68 2.46
CA ALA A 129 -0.15 -7.05 1.18
C ALA A 129 -0.69 -7.85 -0.03
N THR A 130 -0.63 -9.19 0.03
CA THR A 130 -1.05 -10.07 -1.08
C THR A 130 -2.54 -9.91 -1.42
N PRO A 131 -3.49 -9.93 -0.46
CA PRO A 131 -4.90 -9.67 -0.76
C PRO A 131 -5.14 -8.30 -1.43
N LEU A 132 -4.43 -7.26 -0.99
CA LEU A 132 -4.53 -5.92 -1.59
C LEU A 132 -4.00 -5.89 -3.01
N LEU A 133 -2.87 -6.58 -3.26
CA LEU A 133 -2.29 -6.72 -4.58
C LEU A 133 -3.26 -7.45 -5.51
N MET A 134 -3.83 -8.57 -5.05
CA MET A 134 -4.77 -9.35 -5.84
C MET A 134 -6.01 -8.52 -6.21
N GLU A 135 -6.58 -7.78 -5.26
CA GLU A 135 -7.69 -6.88 -5.54
C GLU A 135 -7.33 -5.82 -6.59
N ALA A 136 -6.17 -5.15 -6.46
CA ALA A 136 -5.71 -4.17 -7.42
C ALA A 136 -5.48 -4.77 -8.83
N LEU A 137 -4.99 -6.00 -8.92
CA LEU A 137 -4.74 -6.70 -10.18
C LEU A 137 -6.03 -7.10 -10.91
N THR A 138 -7.18 -7.19 -10.22
CA THR A 138 -8.47 -7.42 -10.89
C THR A 138 -8.95 -6.21 -11.69
N ARG A 139 -8.36 -5.02 -11.45
CA ARG A 139 -8.86 -3.77 -12.01
C ARG A 139 -8.21 -3.46 -13.36
N PRO A 140 -8.97 -3.42 -14.47
CA PRO A 140 -8.40 -3.18 -15.79
C PRO A 140 -7.77 -1.79 -15.94
N LYS A 141 -8.22 -0.81 -15.15
CA LYS A 141 -7.72 0.58 -15.15
C LYS A 141 -6.55 0.81 -14.18
N CYS A 142 -6.28 -0.13 -13.27
CA CYS A 142 -5.06 -0.12 -12.48
C CYS A 142 -3.89 -0.57 -13.36
N LYS A 143 -3.02 0.36 -13.76
CA LYS A 143 -1.90 0.09 -14.69
C LYS A 143 -0.53 0.12 -14.01
N LEU A 144 -0.49 0.40 -12.72
CA LEU A 144 0.74 0.56 -11.95
C LEU A 144 0.54 0.07 -10.52
N ILE A 145 1.42 -0.84 -10.09
CA ILE A 145 1.64 -1.10 -8.67
C ILE A 145 2.96 -0.44 -8.29
N ALA A 146 2.89 0.49 -7.34
CA ALA A 146 4.06 1.02 -6.67
C ALA A 146 4.32 0.19 -5.41
N ASN A 147 5.60 -0.03 -5.10
CA ASN A 147 6.00 -0.62 -3.83
C ASN A 147 7.04 0.26 -3.15
N ALA A 148 6.67 0.80 -1.99
CA ALA A 148 7.53 1.68 -1.21
C ALA A 148 8.79 1.00 -0.64
N LEU A 149 8.89 -0.35 -0.64
CA LEU A 149 10.06 -1.11 -0.14
C LEU A 149 11.06 -1.53 -1.22
N GLY A 150 10.92 -1.05 -2.46
CA GLY A 150 11.84 -1.35 -3.56
C GLY A 150 11.50 -2.63 -4.35
N ALA A 151 12.34 -3.00 -5.32
CA ALA A 151 12.02 -4.07 -6.28
C ALA A 151 11.87 -5.44 -5.60
N HIS A 152 10.71 -6.08 -5.76
CA HIS A 152 10.44 -7.44 -5.25
C HIS A 152 11.46 -8.47 -5.72
N GLY A 153 11.66 -9.52 -4.91
CA GLY A 153 12.20 -10.78 -5.42
C GLY A 153 11.38 -11.26 -6.63
N THR A 154 12.03 -11.97 -7.55
CA THR A 154 11.51 -12.25 -8.91
C THR A 154 10.17 -13.01 -8.98
N ASP A 155 9.68 -13.58 -7.88
CA ASP A 155 8.49 -14.43 -7.88
C ASP A 155 7.18 -13.63 -8.00
N ASN A 156 7.00 -12.50 -7.29
CA ASN A 156 5.77 -11.70 -7.37
C ASN A 156 5.61 -10.96 -8.73
N CYS A 157 6.70 -10.77 -9.46
CA CYS A 157 6.66 -10.23 -10.82
C CYS A 157 5.97 -11.19 -11.80
N ARG A 158 5.97 -12.51 -11.54
CA ARG A 158 5.28 -13.48 -12.41
C ARG A 158 3.77 -13.33 -12.36
N ASP A 159 3.19 -13.07 -11.19
CA ASP A 159 1.74 -12.90 -11.05
C ASP A 159 1.25 -11.60 -11.71
N CYS A 160 2.02 -10.51 -11.58
CA CYS A 160 1.76 -9.27 -12.32
C CYS A 160 1.84 -9.48 -13.85
N SER A 161 2.76 -10.34 -14.30
CA SER A 161 2.93 -10.64 -15.72
C SER A 161 1.88 -11.61 -16.26
N ALA A 162 1.37 -12.52 -15.44
CA ALA A 162 0.37 -13.52 -15.81
C ALA A 162 -1.00 -12.89 -16.07
N VAL A 163 -1.40 -11.91 -15.25
CA VAL A 163 -2.66 -11.16 -15.46
C VAL A 163 -2.58 -10.28 -16.72
N GLY A 164 -1.42 -9.64 -16.96
CA GLY A 164 -1.20 -8.76 -18.12
C GLY A 164 -1.20 -9.44 -19.51
N GLN A 165 -1.22 -10.77 -19.58
CA GLN A 165 -1.26 -11.53 -20.85
C GLN A 165 -2.65 -12.05 -21.21
N SER A 166 -3.68 -11.78 -20.39
CA SER A 166 -5.04 -12.32 -20.58
C SER A 166 -6.07 -11.31 -21.12
N GLY A 167 -5.61 -10.18 -21.70
CA GLY A 167 -6.46 -9.16 -22.33
C GLY A 167 -6.00 -8.76 -23.72
#